data_AF-A0A348TNM5-F1
#
_entry.id   AF-A0A348TNM5-F1
#
_cell.length_a   1.000
_cell.length_b   1.000
_cell.length_c   1.000
_cell.angle_alpha   90.00
_cell.angle_beta   90.00
_cell.angle_gamma   90.00
#
_symmetry.space_group_name_H-M   'P 1'
#
loop_
_entity.id
_entity.type
_entity.pdbx_description
1 polymer ?
#
loop_
_entity_poly.entity_id
_entity_poly.type
_entity_poly.pdbx_seq_one_letter_code
_entity_poly.pdbx_strand_id
1 'polypeptide(L)'
;SINETKYTKKTVVTYSGTTAADGQTRNGTTIIYHNGSRVNENLMCFVSFSGTKVGGRTITGTKTITQKPSNDAKKWIFDISGSGTITNIDGISMNYSTFRTRTRSGIDTKLNITDDTFAVTGSWEGTNAKGENVSATIVSPLLHTALCKNFREITAGRIDFTNKSKNVTRTVDYGSGGCDGKGIFIQNGKEFTFSFKR
;
A
#
# COMPACT_ATOMS: atom_id res chain seq x y z
N SER A 1 -0.22 22.84 -1.99
CA SER A 1 0.01 23.19 -3.41
C SER A 1 1.03 22.22 -3.98
N ILE A 2 0.78 21.67 -5.19
CA ILE A 2 1.75 20.82 -5.89
C ILE A 2 2.88 21.74 -6.34
N ASN A 3 4.13 21.41 -6.02
CA ASN A 3 5.26 22.18 -6.54
C ASN A 3 5.52 21.72 -7.99
N GLU A 4 4.89 22.40 -8.95
CA GLU A 4 4.81 21.99 -10.36
C GLU A 4 6.18 21.89 -11.05
N THR A 5 7.22 22.55 -10.53
CA THR A 5 8.59 22.45 -11.06
C THR A 5 9.23 21.06 -10.88
N LYS A 6 8.71 20.21 -9.98
CA LYS A 6 9.25 18.86 -9.76
C LYS A 6 8.60 17.77 -10.63
N TYR A 7 7.43 18.01 -11.23
CA TYR A 7 6.68 17.00 -11.97
C TYR A 7 6.53 17.42 -13.43
N THR A 8 7.26 16.74 -14.33
CA THR A 8 7.33 17.10 -15.75
C THR A 8 6.25 16.43 -16.61
N LYS A 9 5.53 15.45 -16.06
CA LYS A 9 4.53 14.65 -16.78
C LYS A 9 3.26 14.49 -15.95
N LYS A 10 2.13 14.38 -16.65
CA LYS A 10 0.80 14.11 -16.08
C LYS A 10 0.19 12.90 -16.78
N THR A 11 -0.28 11.93 -16.00
CA THR A 11 -1.03 10.77 -16.48
C THR A 11 -2.39 10.78 -15.79
N VAL A 12 -3.46 10.63 -16.59
CA VAL A 12 -4.83 10.58 -16.11
C VAL A 12 -5.41 9.22 -16.49
N VAL A 13 -5.94 8.51 -15.51
CA VAL A 13 -6.59 7.21 -15.70
C VAL A 13 -8.03 7.33 -15.24
N THR A 14 -8.98 7.14 -16.15
CA THR A 14 -10.42 7.19 -15.87
C THR A 14 -11.01 5.80 -16.00
N TYR A 15 -11.83 5.43 -15.02
CA TYR A 15 -12.58 4.17 -14.97
C TYR A 15 -14.08 4.46 -15.06
N SER A 16 -14.78 3.64 -15.84
CA SER A 16 -16.24 3.74 -16.06
C SER A 16 -16.86 2.35 -15.93
N GLY A 17 -17.03 1.88 -14.69
CA GLY A 17 -17.61 0.57 -14.40
C GLY A 17 -16.69 -0.62 -14.67
N THR A 18 -15.37 -0.42 -14.70
CA THR A 18 -14.41 -1.47 -15.07
C THR A 18 -14.13 -2.41 -13.89
N THR A 19 -14.38 -3.71 -14.05
CA THR A 19 -13.95 -4.73 -13.09
C THR A 19 -12.46 -5.00 -13.24
N ALA A 20 -11.70 -4.77 -12.17
CA ALA A 20 -10.26 -5.02 -12.17
C ALA A 20 -9.93 -6.47 -11.79
N ALA A 21 -8.66 -6.84 -11.91
CA ALA A 21 -8.16 -8.18 -11.62
C ALA A 21 -8.23 -8.59 -10.13
N ASP A 22 -8.71 -7.71 -9.25
CA ASP A 22 -9.04 -7.96 -7.85
C ASP A 22 -10.55 -8.22 -7.65
N GLY A 23 -11.33 -8.32 -8.74
CA GLY A 23 -12.77 -8.52 -8.75
C GLY A 23 -13.58 -7.27 -8.40
N GLN A 24 -12.94 -6.15 -8.08
CA GLN A 24 -13.63 -4.93 -7.68
C GLN A 24 -13.91 -4.04 -8.89
N THR A 25 -15.13 -3.51 -8.96
CA THR A 25 -15.50 -2.49 -9.95
C THR A 25 -14.90 -1.13 -9.58
N ARG A 26 -14.27 -0.47 -10.56
CA ARG A 26 -13.63 0.84 -10.43
C ARG A 26 -14.39 1.90 -11.22
N ASN A 27 -14.56 3.08 -10.63
CA ASN A 27 -15.15 4.27 -11.25
C ASN A 27 -14.33 5.52 -10.89
N GLY A 28 -14.45 6.57 -11.71
CA GLY A 28 -13.83 7.87 -11.47
C GLY A 28 -12.39 7.95 -11.98
N THR A 29 -11.66 8.98 -11.55
CA THR A 29 -10.37 9.35 -12.16
C THR A 29 -9.24 9.37 -11.13
N THR A 30 -8.14 8.68 -11.46
CA THR A 30 -6.85 8.82 -10.79
C THR A 30 -5.95 9.73 -11.60
N ILE A 31 -5.38 10.75 -10.96
CA ILE A 31 -4.48 11.73 -11.57
C ILE A 31 -3.09 11.52 -10.97
N ILE A 32 -2.09 11.36 -11.83
CA ILE A 32 -0.70 11.10 -11.44
C ILE A 32 0.19 12.16 -12.07
N TYR A 33 0.83 12.97 -11.25
CA TYR A 33 1.93 13.84 -11.64
C TYR A 33 3.25 13.11 -11.35
N HIS A 34 4.16 13.06 -12.31
CA HIS A 34 5.45 12.35 -12.15
C HIS A 34 6.55 13.00 -12.99
N ASN A 35 7.81 12.70 -12.67
CA ASN A 35 8.98 13.22 -13.38
C ASN A 35 9.62 12.22 -14.36
N GLY A 36 9.11 10.99 -14.44
CA GLY A 36 9.78 9.93 -15.20
C GLY A 36 9.14 8.55 -15.06
N SER A 37 9.81 7.54 -15.62
CA SER A 37 9.38 6.15 -15.57
C SER A 37 9.74 5.48 -14.24
N ARG A 38 9.00 4.41 -13.88
CA ARG A 38 9.27 3.60 -12.68
C ARG A 38 10.61 2.84 -12.72
N VAL A 39 11.29 2.84 -13.86
CA VAL A 39 12.62 2.26 -14.04
C VAL A 39 13.75 3.29 -14.07
N ASN A 40 13.41 4.58 -13.89
CA ASN A 40 14.39 5.66 -13.82
C ASN A 40 14.77 5.90 -12.36
N GLU A 41 15.99 6.40 -12.14
CA GLU A 41 16.41 6.91 -10.85
C GLU A 41 15.72 8.24 -10.52
N ASN A 42 15.66 8.57 -9.23
CA ASN A 42 15.07 9.81 -8.72
C ASN A 42 13.58 9.98 -9.06
N LEU A 43 12.84 8.87 -9.20
CA LEU A 43 11.41 8.91 -9.47
C LEU A 43 10.67 9.68 -8.36
N MET A 44 9.84 10.61 -8.77
CA MET A 44 8.85 11.28 -7.94
C MET A 44 7.46 11.12 -8.56
N CYS A 45 6.48 10.79 -7.72
CA CYS A 45 5.07 10.76 -8.11
C CYS A 45 4.21 11.43 -7.05
N PHE A 46 3.23 12.20 -7.50
CA PHE A 46 2.10 12.67 -6.71
C PHE A 46 0.81 12.14 -7.34
N VAL A 47 -0.02 11.50 -6.53
CA VAL A 47 -1.28 10.89 -6.95
C VAL A 47 -2.42 11.56 -6.20
N SER A 48 -3.49 11.89 -6.93
CA SER A 48 -4.75 12.33 -6.37
C SER A 48 -5.93 11.62 -7.04
N PHE A 49 -7.09 11.70 -6.39
CA PHE A 49 -8.31 11.01 -6.80
C PHE A 49 -9.43 12.02 -7.03
N SER A 50 -10.19 11.85 -8.10
CA SER A 50 -11.39 12.64 -8.41
C SER A 50 -12.56 11.70 -8.69
N GLY A 51 -13.62 11.79 -7.87
CA GLY A 51 -14.80 10.93 -7.97
C GLY A 51 -14.50 9.42 -7.92
N THR A 52 -13.35 9.01 -7.37
CA THR A 52 -12.88 7.63 -7.45
C THR A 52 -13.67 6.72 -6.51
N LYS A 53 -14.17 5.60 -7.05
CA LYS A 53 -14.83 4.55 -6.28
C LYS A 53 -14.23 3.19 -6.60
N VAL A 54 -14.05 2.35 -5.57
CA VAL A 54 -13.58 0.97 -5.70
C VAL A 54 -14.52 0.07 -4.91
N GLY A 55 -15.18 -0.87 -5.59
CA GLY A 55 -16.17 -1.76 -4.97
C GLY A 55 -17.27 -0.98 -4.25
N GLY A 56 -17.72 0.13 -4.83
CA GLY A 56 -18.74 1.03 -4.26
C GLY A 56 -18.23 2.04 -3.22
N ARG A 57 -17.03 1.87 -2.67
CA ARG A 57 -16.45 2.77 -1.65
C ARG A 57 -15.82 3.98 -2.30
N THR A 58 -16.11 5.18 -1.78
CA THR A 58 -15.50 6.43 -2.27
C THR A 58 -14.14 6.63 -1.63
N ILE A 59 -13.14 6.98 -2.45
CA ILE A 59 -11.77 7.22 -2.01
C ILE A 59 -11.40 8.67 -2.32
N THR A 60 -10.96 9.39 -1.31
CA THR A 60 -10.38 10.73 -1.46
C THR A 60 -9.01 10.78 -0.80
N GLY A 61 -8.20 11.77 -1.17
CA GLY A 61 -6.90 11.99 -0.58
C GLY A 61 -5.77 12.07 -1.61
N THR A 62 -4.56 11.93 -1.11
CA THR A 62 -3.33 12.06 -1.89
C THR A 62 -2.32 11.00 -1.51
N LYS A 63 -1.40 10.71 -2.43
CA LYS A 63 -0.27 9.82 -2.19
C LYS A 63 0.95 10.35 -2.90
N THR A 64 2.09 10.37 -2.20
CA THR A 64 3.39 10.69 -2.77
C THR A 64 4.26 9.43 -2.80
N ILE A 65 5.12 9.34 -3.81
CA ILE A 65 6.13 8.30 -3.94
C ILE A 65 7.42 9.02 -4.34
N THR A 66 8.46 8.89 -3.53
CA THR A 66 9.77 9.48 -3.79
C THR A 66 10.82 8.39 -3.68
N GLN A 67 11.55 8.17 -4.76
CA GLN A 67 12.73 7.31 -4.74
C GLN A 67 13.86 8.02 -4.00
N LYS A 68 14.48 7.31 -3.07
CA LYS A 68 15.65 7.77 -2.32
C LYS A 68 16.91 7.13 -2.86
N PRO A 69 18.08 7.74 -2.61
CA PRO A 69 19.35 7.07 -2.81
C PRO A 69 19.38 5.72 -2.10
N SER A 70 19.97 4.73 -2.75
CA SER A 70 20.27 3.42 -2.20
C SER A 70 21.79 3.27 -2.13
N ASN A 71 22.30 2.75 -1.02
CA ASN A 71 23.71 2.36 -0.91
C ASN A 71 23.99 1.01 -1.60
N ASP A 72 22.93 0.29 -1.98
CA ASP A 72 22.99 -0.95 -2.74
C ASP A 72 22.51 -0.67 -4.17
N ALA A 73 23.44 -0.73 -5.13
CA ALA A 73 23.17 -0.48 -6.56
C ALA A 73 22.18 -1.48 -7.18
N LYS A 74 21.88 -2.59 -6.49
CA LYS A 74 20.90 -3.61 -6.88
C LYS A 74 19.55 -3.43 -6.21
N LYS A 75 19.33 -2.31 -5.52
CA LYS A 75 18.08 -1.98 -4.85
C LYS A 75 17.63 -0.55 -5.13
N TRP A 76 16.32 -0.36 -5.19
CA TRP A 76 15.70 0.96 -5.10
C TRP A 76 14.87 1.09 -3.84
N ILE A 77 14.98 2.24 -3.18
CA ILE A 77 14.24 2.55 -1.96
C ILE A 77 13.22 3.64 -2.30
N PHE A 78 11.97 3.43 -1.91
CA PHE A 78 10.88 4.38 -2.13
C PHE A 78 10.25 4.76 -0.80
N ASP A 79 10.23 6.05 -0.49
CA ASP A 79 9.34 6.58 0.52
C ASP A 79 7.97 6.86 -0.09
N ILE A 80 6.95 6.38 0.60
CA ILE A 80 5.56 6.47 0.16
C ILE A 80 4.79 7.05 1.33
N SER A 81 4.21 8.23 1.13
CA SER A 81 3.32 8.84 2.12
C SER A 81 1.97 9.16 1.51
N GLY A 82 0.97 9.37 2.34
CA GLY A 82 -0.34 9.79 1.88
C GLY A 82 -1.32 9.91 3.00
N SER A 83 -2.42 10.57 2.71
CA SER A 83 -3.55 10.66 3.62
C SER A 83 -4.83 10.76 2.81
N GLY A 84 -5.94 10.33 3.42
CA GLY A 84 -7.20 10.31 2.73
C GLY A 84 -8.35 9.81 3.58
N THR A 85 -9.51 9.76 2.93
CA THR A 85 -10.76 9.27 3.51
C THR A 85 -11.30 8.14 2.62
N ILE A 86 -11.79 7.10 3.27
CA ILE A 86 -12.54 6.02 2.63
C ILE A 86 -13.95 6.08 3.19
N THR A 87 -14.92 6.33 2.31
CA THR A 87 -16.34 6.34 2.66
C THR A 87 -16.96 5.03 2.16
N ASN A 88 -17.48 4.23 3.09
CA ASN A 88 -18.16 2.97 2.79
C ASN A 88 -19.50 3.20 2.08
N ILE A 89 -20.11 2.11 1.61
CA ILE A 89 -21.40 2.14 0.88
C ILE A 89 -22.53 2.65 1.79
N ASP A 90 -22.43 2.41 3.09
CA ASP A 90 -23.34 2.92 4.13
C ASP A 90 -23.12 4.40 4.48
N GLY A 91 -22.16 5.08 3.83
CA GLY A 91 -21.81 6.48 4.08
C GLY A 91 -20.86 6.70 5.26
N ILE A 92 -20.53 5.65 6.03
CA ILE A 92 -19.61 5.78 7.16
C ILE A 92 -18.19 5.94 6.63
N SER A 93 -17.48 6.92 7.18
CA SER A 93 -16.15 7.30 6.72
C SER A 93 -15.05 6.93 7.71
N MET A 94 -13.90 6.56 7.16
CA MET A 94 -12.64 6.28 7.86
C MET A 94 -11.58 7.20 7.28
N ASN A 95 -10.66 7.72 8.09
CA ASN A 95 -9.50 8.45 7.57
C ASN A 95 -8.21 7.72 7.88
N TYR A 96 -7.17 8.07 7.14
CA TYR A 96 -5.82 7.58 7.40
C TYR A 96 -4.77 8.59 6.98
N SER A 97 -3.61 8.50 7.62
CA SER A 97 -2.34 9.08 7.26
C SER A 97 -1.28 7.99 7.36
N THR A 98 -0.43 7.85 6.36
CA THR A 98 0.57 6.77 6.28
C THR A 98 1.91 7.28 5.82
N PHE A 99 2.95 6.64 6.34
CA PHE A 99 4.30 6.73 5.82
C PHE A 99 4.90 5.32 5.80
N ARG A 100 5.41 4.90 4.64
CA ARG A 100 6.05 3.61 4.47
C ARG A 100 7.25 3.70 3.55
N THR A 101 8.25 2.89 3.85
CA THR A 101 9.40 2.67 2.97
C THR A 101 9.23 1.33 2.29
N ARG A 102 9.39 1.31 0.96
CA ARG A 102 9.40 0.10 0.14
C ARG A 102 10.75 -0.04 -0.53
N THR A 103 11.41 -1.15 -0.30
CA THR A 103 12.64 -1.54 -0.98
C THR A 103 12.30 -2.52 -2.09
N ARG A 104 12.75 -2.25 -3.32
CA ARG A 104 12.70 -3.17 -4.46
C ARG A 104 14.11 -3.73 -4.68
N SER A 105 14.24 -5.05 -4.77
CA SER A 105 15.46 -5.71 -5.26
C SER A 105 15.18 -6.35 -6.62
N GLY A 106 16.21 -6.64 -7.42
CA GLY A 106 16.07 -7.16 -8.79
C GLY A 106 16.24 -6.11 -9.89
N ILE A 107 16.71 -4.90 -9.54
CA ILE A 107 16.83 -3.81 -10.51
C ILE A 107 17.99 -3.96 -11.50
N ASP A 108 18.82 -5.01 -11.38
CA ASP A 108 19.83 -5.36 -12.39
C ASP A 108 19.13 -5.70 -13.72
N THR A 109 17.93 -6.28 -13.66
CA THR A 109 17.06 -6.54 -14.81
C THR A 109 15.82 -5.65 -14.77
N LYS A 110 16.00 -4.32 -14.83
CA LYS A 110 14.93 -3.29 -14.63
C LYS A 110 13.57 -3.56 -15.29
N LEU A 111 13.57 -4.14 -16.49
CA LEU A 111 12.36 -4.45 -17.28
C LEU A 111 11.77 -5.83 -17.00
N ASN A 112 12.57 -6.73 -16.43
CA ASN A 112 12.10 -7.99 -15.90
C ASN A 112 11.53 -7.74 -14.50
N ILE A 113 10.24 -7.99 -14.32
CA ILE A 113 9.61 -7.88 -13.00
C ILE A 113 9.46 -9.25 -12.33
N THR A 114 9.77 -10.34 -13.02
CA THR A 114 9.50 -11.70 -12.51
C THR A 114 10.51 -12.16 -11.46
N ASP A 115 11.64 -11.48 -11.35
CA ASP A 115 12.70 -11.71 -10.36
C ASP A 115 12.69 -10.69 -9.21
N ASP A 116 11.81 -9.68 -9.30
CA ASP A 116 11.73 -8.65 -8.29
C ASP A 116 11.25 -9.20 -6.94
N THR A 117 11.76 -8.59 -5.88
CA THR A 117 11.25 -8.73 -4.52
C THR A 117 10.99 -7.37 -3.90
N PHE A 118 10.00 -7.30 -3.02
CA PHE A 118 9.71 -6.10 -2.24
C PHE A 118 9.76 -6.39 -0.75
N ALA A 119 10.35 -5.46 0.00
CA ALA A 119 10.23 -5.37 1.45
C ALA A 119 9.55 -4.05 1.82
N VAL A 120 8.51 -4.10 2.64
CA VAL A 120 7.76 -2.91 3.06
C VAL A 120 7.85 -2.75 4.58
N THR A 121 8.18 -1.55 5.03
CA THR A 121 8.17 -1.13 6.45
C THR A 121 7.42 0.19 6.61
N GLY A 122 7.05 0.55 7.82
CA GLY A 122 6.40 1.81 8.14
C GLY A 122 5.11 1.65 8.92
N SER A 123 4.27 2.67 8.88
CA SER A 123 3.09 2.76 9.71
C SER A 123 1.97 3.61 9.09
N TRP A 124 0.80 3.53 9.70
CA TRP A 124 -0.31 4.44 9.45
C TRP A 124 -1.10 4.68 10.72
N GLU A 125 -1.85 5.78 10.74
CA GLU A 125 -2.80 6.11 11.78
C GLU A 125 -4.03 6.80 11.20
N GLY A 126 -5.12 6.85 11.97
CA GLY A 126 -6.35 7.53 11.57
C GLY A 126 -7.52 7.15 12.46
N THR A 127 -8.73 7.29 11.94
CA THR A 127 -9.97 6.90 12.63
C THR A 127 -10.69 5.78 11.89
N ASN A 128 -11.23 4.84 12.65
CA ASN A 128 -12.08 3.78 12.10
C ASN A 128 -13.54 4.25 11.94
N ALA A 129 -14.39 3.37 11.41
CA ALA A 129 -15.82 3.61 11.20
C ALA A 129 -16.62 3.94 12.48
N LYS A 130 -16.06 3.68 13.67
CA LYS A 130 -16.66 4.01 14.97
C LYS A 130 -16.14 5.35 15.54
N GLY A 131 -15.30 6.07 14.79
CA GLY A 131 -14.62 7.27 15.26
C GLY A 131 -13.48 7.01 16.24
N GLU A 132 -13.05 5.75 16.41
CA GLU A 132 -11.97 5.39 17.33
C GLU A 132 -10.62 5.61 16.66
N ASN A 133 -9.66 6.14 17.43
CA ASN A 133 -8.28 6.35 16.98
C ASN A 133 -7.58 5.00 16.85
N VAL A 134 -7.05 4.72 15.67
CA VAL A 134 -6.38 3.48 15.32
C VAL A 134 -5.05 3.75 14.64
N SER A 135 -4.14 2.79 14.72
CA SER A 135 -2.88 2.80 13.98
C SER A 135 -2.47 1.38 13.61
N ALA A 136 -1.59 1.24 12.62
CA ALA A 136 -0.83 0.03 12.45
C ALA A 136 0.64 0.32 12.18
N THR A 137 1.49 -0.58 12.66
CA THR A 137 2.95 -0.52 12.51
C THR A 137 3.44 -1.86 11.99
N ILE A 138 4.23 -1.82 10.91
CA ILE A 138 4.93 -2.99 10.40
C ILE A 138 6.14 -3.22 11.31
N VAL A 139 6.06 -4.23 12.18
CA VAL A 139 7.10 -4.56 13.18
C VAL A 139 8.15 -5.52 12.65
N SER A 140 7.83 -6.25 11.57
CA SER A 140 8.79 -7.00 10.76
C SER A 140 8.46 -6.77 9.27
N PRO A 141 9.46 -6.50 8.39
CA PRO A 141 9.22 -6.13 7.01
C PRO A 141 8.28 -7.10 6.29
N LEU A 142 7.27 -6.56 5.61
CA LEU A 142 6.37 -7.36 4.78
C LEU A 142 7.07 -7.68 3.47
N LEU A 143 7.27 -8.97 3.23
CA LEU A 143 7.98 -9.45 2.05
C LEU A 143 6.99 -9.87 0.96
N HIS A 144 7.33 -9.53 -0.28
CA HIS A 144 6.61 -9.92 -1.48
C HIS A 144 7.59 -10.36 -2.56
N THR A 145 7.18 -11.30 -3.40
CA THR A 145 7.92 -11.72 -4.59
C THR A 145 6.96 -11.89 -5.77
N ALA A 146 7.47 -11.67 -6.99
CA ALA A 146 6.71 -11.85 -8.21
C ALA A 146 6.18 -13.30 -8.34
N LEU A 147 6.95 -14.27 -7.82
CA LEU A 147 6.62 -15.69 -7.86
C LEU A 147 5.36 -16.04 -7.05
N CYS A 148 5.03 -15.26 -6.02
CA CYS A 148 3.83 -15.45 -5.21
C CYS A 148 2.68 -14.58 -5.75
N LYS A 149 2.00 -15.11 -6.75
CA LYS A 149 0.80 -14.51 -7.38
C LYS A 149 1.02 -13.07 -7.86
N ASN A 150 2.15 -12.78 -8.50
CA ASN A 150 2.49 -11.43 -8.97
C ASN A 150 2.46 -10.40 -7.82
N PHE A 151 3.21 -10.67 -6.75
CA PHE A 151 3.32 -9.83 -5.54
C PHE A 151 2.05 -9.68 -4.70
N ARG A 152 0.97 -10.40 -4.99
CA ARG A 152 -0.30 -10.26 -4.27
C ARG A 152 -0.25 -10.86 -2.87
N GLU A 153 0.58 -11.87 -2.67
CA GLU A 153 0.74 -12.53 -1.38
C GLU A 153 1.87 -11.87 -0.59
N ILE A 154 1.67 -11.75 0.72
CA ILE A 154 2.72 -11.43 1.68
C ILE A 154 3.34 -12.76 2.08
N THR A 155 4.64 -12.91 1.89
CA THR A 155 5.34 -14.18 2.15
C THR A 155 5.93 -14.26 3.54
N ALA A 156 6.15 -13.11 4.19
CA ALA A 156 6.68 -13.01 5.54
C ALA A 156 6.45 -11.62 6.12
N GLY A 157 6.60 -11.50 7.44
CA GLY A 157 6.57 -10.23 8.15
C GLY A 157 5.39 -10.11 9.10
N ARG A 158 5.33 -9.00 9.84
CA ARG A 158 4.38 -8.84 10.94
C ARG A 158 3.90 -7.41 11.06
N ILE A 159 2.61 -7.25 11.32
CA ILE A 159 1.95 -5.95 11.52
C ILE A 159 1.22 -5.96 12.85
N ASP A 160 1.43 -4.92 13.63
CA ASP A 160 0.63 -4.66 14.83
C ASP A 160 -0.41 -3.59 14.53
N PHE A 161 -1.67 -3.87 14.87
CA PHE A 161 -2.81 -2.98 14.76
C PHE A 161 -3.24 -2.57 16.17
N THR A 162 -3.16 -1.27 16.46
CA THR A 162 -3.48 -0.71 17.77
C THR A 162 -4.74 0.13 17.68
N ASN A 163 -5.73 -0.18 18.50
CA ASN A 163 -6.85 0.71 18.79
C ASN A 163 -6.47 1.56 20.01
N LYS A 164 -6.02 2.79 19.75
CA LYS A 164 -5.54 3.72 20.78
C LYS A 164 -6.67 4.10 21.75
N SER A 165 -7.90 4.25 21.25
CA SER A 165 -9.08 4.57 22.08
C SER A 165 -9.44 3.47 23.09
N LYS A 166 -9.05 2.22 22.82
CA LYS A 166 -9.33 1.08 23.72
C LYS A 166 -8.09 0.50 24.38
N ASN A 167 -6.91 1.03 24.05
CA ASN A 167 -5.62 0.48 24.46
C ASN A 167 -5.49 -1.03 24.17
N VAL A 168 -5.89 -1.46 22.97
CA VAL A 168 -5.80 -2.87 22.54
C VAL A 168 -4.96 -2.97 21.28
N THR A 169 -3.94 -3.84 21.32
CA THR A 169 -3.13 -4.20 20.16
C THR A 169 -3.39 -5.64 19.73
N ARG A 170 -3.47 -5.83 18.41
CA ARG A 170 -3.61 -7.13 17.74
C ARG A 170 -2.49 -7.27 16.75
N THR A 171 -2.06 -8.49 16.49
CA THR A 171 -1.00 -8.76 15.51
C THR A 171 -1.57 -9.55 14.34
N VAL A 172 -1.05 -9.29 13.15
CA VAL A 172 -1.06 -10.23 12.03
C VAL A 172 0.37 -10.66 11.73
N ASP A 173 0.63 -11.95 11.79
CA ASP A 173 1.91 -12.59 11.48
C ASP A 173 1.79 -13.43 10.21
N TYR A 174 2.61 -13.12 9.20
CA TYR A 174 2.64 -13.82 7.91
C TYR A 174 3.71 -14.92 7.86
N GLY A 175 4.31 -15.23 9.01
CA GLY A 175 5.36 -16.25 9.11
C GLY A 175 6.68 -15.79 8.52
N SER A 176 7.50 -16.76 8.13
CA SER A 176 8.90 -16.59 7.74
C SER A 176 9.18 -16.91 6.27
N GLY A 177 8.17 -17.24 5.47
CA GLY A 177 8.33 -17.54 4.04
C GLY A 177 7.19 -18.40 3.47
N GLY A 178 7.07 -18.41 2.14
CA GLY A 178 6.12 -19.26 1.41
C GLY A 178 5.12 -18.49 0.54
N CYS A 179 4.61 -19.14 -0.50
CA CYS A 179 3.48 -18.65 -1.32
C CYS A 179 2.20 -19.40 -0.94
N ASP A 180 1.80 -19.37 0.33
CA ASP A 180 0.64 -20.13 0.82
C ASP A 180 -0.63 -19.28 0.98
N GLY A 181 -0.48 -17.95 0.94
CA GLY A 181 -1.55 -17.00 1.15
C GLY A 181 -2.18 -17.11 2.54
N LYS A 182 -1.39 -17.40 3.58
CA LYS A 182 -1.88 -17.56 4.96
C LYS A 182 -1.27 -16.53 5.92
N GLY A 183 -1.88 -16.45 7.10
CA GLY A 183 -1.35 -15.70 8.23
C GLY A 183 -2.02 -16.11 9.54
N ILE A 184 -1.44 -15.66 10.64
CA ILE A 184 -1.94 -15.86 12.00
C ILE A 184 -2.36 -14.49 12.54
N PHE A 185 -3.64 -14.36 12.88
CA PHE A 185 -4.15 -13.22 13.63
C PHE A 185 -4.07 -13.53 15.12
N ILE A 186 -3.39 -12.67 15.87
CA ILE A 186 -3.16 -12.84 17.31
C ILE A 186 -3.90 -11.74 18.07
N GLN A 187 -4.78 -12.14 18.99
CA GLN A 187 -5.49 -11.24 19.89
C GLN A 187 -5.54 -11.83 21.29
N ASN A 188 -5.03 -11.08 22.28
CA ASN A 188 -5.01 -11.49 23.69
C ASN A 188 -4.36 -12.88 23.89
N GLY A 189 -3.27 -13.16 23.17
CA GLY A 189 -2.55 -14.45 23.21
C GLY A 189 -3.24 -15.61 22.50
N LYS A 190 -4.43 -15.40 21.91
CA LYS A 190 -5.11 -16.40 21.07
C LYS A 190 -4.75 -16.22 19.61
N GLU A 191 -4.52 -17.34 18.93
CA GLU A 191 -4.14 -17.39 17.52
C GLU A 191 -5.29 -17.88 16.64
N PHE A 192 -5.50 -17.20 15.51
CA PHE A 192 -6.50 -17.53 14.53
C PHE A 192 -5.85 -17.56 13.15
N THR A 193 -5.71 -18.74 12.56
CA THR A 193 -5.22 -18.87 11.19
C THR A 193 -6.26 -18.35 10.21
N PHE A 194 -5.83 -17.58 9.21
CA PHE A 194 -6.66 -17.18 8.09
C PHE A 194 -5.94 -17.43 6.77
N SER A 195 -6.71 -17.37 5.68
CA SER A 195 -6.19 -17.41 4.32
C SER A 195 -6.75 -16.23 3.53
N PHE A 196 -5.93 -15.64 2.66
CA PHE A 196 -6.38 -14.56 1.79
C PHE A 196 -7.44 -15.07 0.82
N LYS A 197 -8.50 -14.30 0.64
CA LYS A 197 -9.54 -14.60 -0.34
C LYS A 197 -8.94 -14.34 -1.74
N ARG A 198 -9.04 -15.34 -2.61
CA ARG A 198 -8.54 -15.32 -4.00
C ARG A 198 -9.32 -14.36 -4.87
#